data_AF-A0A3C1UCS0-F1
#
_entry.id   AF-A0A3C1UCS0-F1
#
_cell.length_a   1.000
_cell.length_b   1.000
_cell.length_c   1.000
_cell.angle_alpha   90.00
_cell.angle_beta   90.00
_cell.angle_gamma   90.00
#
_symmetry.space_group_name_H-M   'P 1'
#
loop_
_entity.id
_entity.type
_entity.pdbx_description
1 polymer ?
#
loop_
_entity_poly.entity_id
_entity_poly.type
_entity_poly.pdbx_seq_one_letter_code
_entity_poly.pdbx_strand_id
1 'polypeptide(L)'
;MPPVSALPMIVMKGVLLACAASVIANRTKSVSILALLAVVLMYQVVGCGIEWAVKGSFMAGVQDFRLGVPGMLIQVIGGWAFIKFILKK
;
A
#
# COMPACT_ATOMS: atom_id res chain seq x y z
N MET A 1 -15.86 12.25 10.09
CA MET A 1 -14.89 13.13 9.39
C MET A 1 -13.52 12.82 9.96
N PRO A 2 -12.53 12.37 9.18
CA PRO A 2 -11.21 12.10 9.73
C PRO A 2 -10.61 13.40 10.31
N PRO A 3 -9.87 13.33 11.42
CA PRO A 3 -9.24 14.50 12.01
C PRO A 3 -8.25 15.13 11.02
N VAL A 4 -8.21 16.46 10.97
CA VAL A 4 -7.40 17.22 10.01
C VAL A 4 -5.90 16.86 10.08
N SER A 5 -5.47 16.41 11.26
CA SER A 5 -4.11 15.91 11.53
C SER A 5 -3.77 14.58 10.82
N ALA A 6 -4.76 13.81 10.36
CA ALA A 6 -4.54 12.55 9.65
C ALA A 6 -4.36 12.74 8.13
N LEU A 7 -4.74 13.90 7.56
CA LEU A 7 -4.64 14.15 6.13
C LEU A 7 -3.21 14.02 5.57
N PRO A 8 -2.17 14.61 6.19
CA PRO A 8 -0.80 14.52 5.66
C PRO A 8 -0.33 13.05 5.58
N MET A 9 -0.72 12.24 6.56
CA MET A 9 -0.35 10.84 6.61
C MET A 9 -1.03 10.02 5.51
N ILE A 10 -2.32 10.29 5.22
CA ILE A 10 -3.07 9.60 4.16
C ILE A 10 -2.51 9.95 2.79
N VAL A 11 -2.24 11.23 2.52
CA VAL A 11 -1.64 11.67 1.25
C VAL A 11 -0.27 11.04 1.07
N MET A 12 0.55 10.98 2.13
CA MET A 12 1.85 10.32 2.08
C MET A 12 1.74 8.82 1.76
N LYS A 13 0.82 8.09 2.41
CA LYS A 13 0.56 6.67 2.08
C LYS A 13 0.11 6.51 0.62
N GLY A 14 -0.70 7.43 0.10
CA GLY A 14 -1.13 7.44 -1.31
C GLY A 14 -0.01 7.68 -2.33
N VAL A 15 0.86 8.67 -2.07
CA VAL A 15 2.03 8.96 -2.93
C VAL A 15 3.00 7.78 -2.93
N LEU A 16 3.26 7.18 -1.77
CA LEU A 16 4.10 5.98 -1.66
C LEU A 16 3.53 4.82 -2.48
N LEU A 17 2.20 4.61 -2.41
CA LEU A 17 1.54 3.58 -3.19
C LEU A 17 1.69 3.83 -4.70
N ALA A 18 1.48 5.08 -5.15
CA ALA A 18 1.61 5.46 -6.54
C ALA A 18 3.05 5.30 -7.06
N CYS A 19 4.05 5.70 -6.27
CA CYS A 19 5.46 5.49 -6.60
C CYS A 19 5.81 4.00 -6.70
N ALA A 20 5.40 3.19 -5.72
CA ALA A 20 5.65 1.75 -5.73
C ALA A 20 4.98 1.07 -6.93
N ALA A 21 3.74 1.44 -7.24
CA ALA A 21 3.02 0.96 -8.41
C ALA A 21 3.72 1.35 -9.71
N SER A 22 4.18 2.60 -9.83
CA SER A 22 4.91 3.08 -11.01
C SER A 22 6.22 2.31 -11.23
N VAL A 23 7.01 2.10 -10.17
CA VAL A 23 8.28 1.36 -10.26
C VAL A 23 8.05 -0.09 -10.69
N ILE A 24 7.06 -0.75 -10.07
CA ILE A 24 6.76 -2.15 -10.35
C ILE A 24 6.16 -2.30 -11.75
N ALA A 25 5.24 -1.44 -12.17
CA ALA A 25 4.67 -1.44 -13.51
C ALA A 25 5.76 -1.28 -14.60
N ASN A 26 6.73 -0.38 -14.38
CA ASN A 26 7.84 -0.18 -15.31
C ASN A 26 8.77 -1.41 -15.41
N ARG A 27 8.90 -2.19 -14.34
CA ARG A 27 9.73 -3.41 -14.30
C ARG A 27 9.02 -4.64 -14.87
N THR A 28 7.74 -4.83 -14.55
CA THR A 28 7.03 -6.10 -14.84
C THR A 28 6.27 -6.09 -16.17
N LYS A 29 5.95 -4.92 -16.75
CA LYS A 29 5.16 -4.74 -17.99
C LYS A 29 3.85 -5.56 -18.08
N SER A 30 3.40 -6.18 -16.99
CA SER A 30 2.30 -7.14 -16.93
C SER A 30 1.71 -7.16 -15.52
N VAL A 31 0.39 -7.08 -15.42
CA VAL A 31 -0.28 -6.93 -14.13
C VAL A 31 -0.52 -8.30 -13.51
N SER A 32 0.38 -8.71 -12.61
CA SER A 32 0.29 -9.96 -11.86
C SER A 32 -0.06 -9.71 -10.39
N ILE A 33 -0.70 -10.69 -9.74
CA ILE A 33 -0.98 -10.68 -8.30
C ILE A 33 0.32 -10.46 -7.50
N LEU A 34 1.42 -11.05 -7.97
CA LEU A 34 2.77 -10.87 -7.41
C LEU A 34 3.25 -9.42 -7.49
N ALA A 35 2.93 -8.71 -8.57
CA ALA A 35 3.30 -7.30 -8.73
C ALA A 35 2.54 -6.42 -7.71
N LEU A 36 1.25 -6.67 -7.51
CA LEU A 36 0.45 -5.95 -6.52
C LEU A 36 0.84 -6.29 -5.09
N LEU A 37 1.19 -7.54 -4.80
CA LEU A 37 1.77 -7.94 -3.51
C LEU A 37 3.07 -7.20 -3.23
N ALA A 38 3.95 -7.07 -4.22
CA ALA A 38 5.20 -6.32 -4.08
C ALA A 38 4.95 -4.83 -3.81
N VAL A 39 3.96 -4.20 -4.47
CA VAL A 39 3.56 -2.81 -4.20
C VAL A 39 3.09 -2.65 -2.76
N VAL A 40 2.24 -3.58 -2.31
CA VAL A 40 1.66 -3.57 -0.97
C VAL A 40 2.71 -3.77 0.12
N LEU A 41 3.63 -4.71 -0.08
CA LEU A 41 4.75 -4.93 0.83
C LEU A 41 5.70 -3.73 0.86
N MET A 42 6.00 -3.13 -0.29
CA MET A 42 6.90 -1.99 -0.37
C MET A 42 6.36 -0.79 0.41
N TYR A 43 5.09 -0.42 0.23
CA TYR A 43 4.53 0.69 1.02
C TYR A 43 4.38 0.32 2.50
N GLN A 44 4.15 -0.96 2.85
CA GLN A 44 4.05 -1.34 4.26
C GLN A 44 5.37 -1.29 5.00
N VAL A 45 6.46 -1.75 4.37
CA VAL A 45 7.80 -1.66 4.97
C VAL A 45 8.18 -0.20 5.19
N VAL A 46 7.93 0.65 4.18
CA VAL A 46 8.21 2.09 4.28
C VAL A 46 7.27 2.76 5.29
N GLY A 47 5.98 2.43 5.29
CA GLY A 47 4.97 2.97 6.21
C GLY A 47 5.24 2.60 7.67
N CYS A 48 5.62 1.35 7.93
CA CYS A 48 6.03 0.89 9.25
C CYS A 48 7.34 1.57 9.69
N GLY A 49 8.30 1.79 8.77
CA GLY A 49 9.53 2.54 9.05
C GLY A 49 9.28 4.01 9.40
N ILE A 50 8.37 4.67 8.67
CA ILE A 50 7.98 6.07 8.93
C ILE A 50 7.23 6.17 10.27
N GLU A 51 6.27 5.28 10.55
CA GLU A 51 5.58 5.30 11.85
C GLU A 51 6.51 4.97 13.01
N TRP A 52 7.48 4.09 12.82
CA TRP A 52 8.52 3.85 13.81
C TRP A 52 9.38 5.09 14.05
N ALA A 53 9.78 5.81 13.00
CA ALA A 53 10.54 7.05 13.12
C ALA A 53 9.76 8.18 13.81
N VAL A 54 8.43 8.24 13.61
CA VAL A 54 7.57 9.29 14.18
C VAL A 54 7.13 8.99 15.62
N LYS A 55 6.79 7.73 15.94
CA LYS A 55 6.24 7.35 17.26
C LYS A 55 7.29 6.71 18.18
N GLY A 56 8.44 6.27 17.68
CA GLY A 56 9.49 5.59 18.45
C GLY A 56 9.12 4.18 18.96
N SER A 57 7.89 3.69 18.73
CA SER A 57 7.40 2.42 19.26
C SER A 57 7.08 1.42 18.14
N PHE A 58 7.85 0.34 18.09
CA PHE A 58 7.69 -0.76 17.13
C PHE A 58 6.34 -1.49 17.28
N MET A 59 5.78 -1.52 18.50
CA MET A 59 4.46 -2.15 18.75
C MET A 59 3.31 -1.43 18.05
N ALA A 60 3.38 -0.10 17.90
CA ALA A 60 2.36 0.66 17.18
C ALA A 60 2.34 0.31 15.68
N GLY A 61 3.51 0.13 15.07
CA GLY A 61 3.61 -0.29 13.66
C GLY A 61 3.08 -1.70 13.41
N VAL A 62 3.31 -2.64 14.33
CA VAL A 62 2.76 -4.01 14.24
C VAL A 62 1.24 -4.04 14.37
N GLN A 63 0.66 -3.18 15.22
CA GLN A 63 -0.80 -3.06 15.32
C GLN A 63 -1.42 -2.45 14.06
N ASP A 64 -0.81 -1.41 13.51
CA ASP A 64 -1.25 -0.79 12.24
C ASP A 64 -1.17 -1.82 11.09
N PHE A 65 -0.10 -2.64 11.08
CA PHE A 65 0.06 -3.71 10.11
C PHE A 65 -1.07 -4.75 10.21
N ARG A 66 -1.40 -5.22 11.42
CA ARG A 66 -2.49 -6.21 11.65
C ARG A 66 -3.86 -5.68 11.25
N LEU A 67 -4.16 -4.42 11.60
CA LEU A 67 -5.40 -3.77 11.16
C LEU A 67 -5.43 -3.55 9.65
N GLY A 68 -4.26 -3.36 9.03
CA GLY A 68 -4.09 -3.23 7.58
C GLY A 68 -4.24 -4.53 6.79
N VAL A 69 -3.99 -5.72 7.37
CA VAL A 69 -4.06 -7.03 6.68
C VAL A 69 -5.35 -7.25 5.88
N PRO A 70 -6.56 -7.08 6.45
CA PRO A 70 -7.79 -7.26 5.69
C PRO A 70 -7.91 -6.28 4.51
N GLY A 71 -7.49 -5.02 4.70
CA GLY A 71 -7.46 -4.02 3.63
C GLY A 71 -6.46 -4.36 2.53
N MET A 72 -5.28 -4.85 2.89
CA MET A 72 -4.24 -5.28 1.95
C MET A 72 -4.70 -6.42 1.06
N LEU A 73 -5.40 -7.42 1.62
CA LEU A 73 -5.95 -8.53 0.83
C LEU A 73 -6.99 -8.05 -0.18
N ILE A 74 -7.93 -7.20 0.25
CA ILE A 74 -8.93 -6.61 -0.64
C ILE A 74 -8.25 -5.75 -1.71
N GLN A 75 -7.20 -5.01 -1.37
CA GLN A 75 -6.47 -4.16 -2.31
C GLN A 75 -5.72 -4.99 -3.37
N VAL A 76 -5.05 -6.07 -2.98
CA VAL A 76 -4.33 -6.94 -3.93
C VAL A 76 -5.32 -7.65 -4.84
N ILE A 77 -6.35 -8.29 -4.27
CA ILE A 77 -7.32 -9.10 -5.04
C ILE A 77 -8.21 -8.19 -5.89
N GLY A 78 -8.76 -7.13 -5.28
CA GLY A 78 -9.63 -6.16 -5.93
C GLY A 78 -8.89 -5.35 -7.00
N GLY A 79 -7.67 -4.88 -6.72
CA GLY A 79 -6.82 -4.19 -7.69
C GLY A 79 -6.48 -5.09 -8.88
N TRP A 80 -6.14 -6.35 -8.62
CA TRP A 80 -5.86 -7.31 -9.70
C TRP A 80 -7.09 -7.57 -10.57
N ALA A 81 -8.23 -7.88 -9.93
CA ALA A 81 -9.47 -8.17 -10.64
C ALA A 81 -9.92 -6.97 -11.47
N PHE A 82 -9.83 -5.75 -10.92
CA PHE A 82 -10.19 -4.52 -11.59
C PHE A 82 -9.31 -4.25 -12.81
N ILE A 83 -7.98 -4.31 -12.67
CA ILE A 83 -7.07 -4.06 -13.78
C ILE A 83 -7.23 -5.14 -14.87
N LYS A 84 -7.37 -6.41 -14.48
CA LYS A 84 -7.59 -7.50 -15.44
C LYS A 84 -8.93 -7.39 -16.17
N PHE A 85 -9.98 -6.89 -15.49
CA PHE A 85 -11.27 -6.63 -16.10
C PHE A 85 -11.18 -5.51 -17.14
N ILE A 86 -10.45 -4.42 -16.84
CA ILE A 86 -10.20 -3.34 -17.80
C ILE A 86 -9.36 -3.81 -18.98
N LEU A 87 -8.29 -4.59 -18.74
CA LEU A 87 -7.39 -5.06 -19.79
C LEU A 87 -8.03 -6.09 -20.75
N LYS A 88 -9.13 -6.73 -20.33
CA LYS A 88 -9.87 -7.71 -21.11
C LYS A 88 -11.06 -7.10 -21.87
N LYS A 89 -11.28 -5.79 -21.72
CA LYS A 89 -12.30 -5.02 -22.42
C LYS A 89 -11.67 -4.24 -23.57
#